data_AF-A0A6H1K3N0-F1
#
_entry.id   AF-A0A6H1K3N0-F1
#
_cell.length_a   1.000
_cell.length_b   1.000
_cell.length_c   1.000
_cell.angle_alpha   90.00
_cell.angle_beta   90.00
_cell.angle_gamma   90.00
#
_symmetry.space_group_name_H-M   'P 1'
#
loop_
_entity.id
_entity.type
_entity.pdbx_description
1 polymer ?
#
loop_
_entity_poly.entity_id
_entity_poly.type
_entity_poly.pdbx_seq_one_letter_code
_entity_poly.pdbx_strand_id
1 'polypeptide(L)'
;MTFGFASPSHVPPPASADSARLGRMLEPAEWASAGIPLLRNPREVVADLHDRHRPGPSTAIVAVLDAQERVTASASFTEFAVSPDGWGFRNVLLAHLRRVIPHDLRLRAPVRTAVLLYCREGEPRWTETDGAWMWGLRDACTLHGLRCGAYITLTPDRWQVLGEGRGGRRPRRSPLDEPSGEPTGVSHREMRRTTAALPDAPYAAMGIPAQNRSKPRRTGGGAPEAHRHTAAR
;
A
#
# COMPACT_ATOMS: atom_id res chain seq x y z
N MET A 1 45.49 31.34 43.68
CA MET A 1 44.54 31.30 42.54
C MET A 1 44.07 29.86 42.41
N THR A 2 42.80 29.57 42.68
CA THR A 2 42.23 28.22 42.55
C THR A 2 41.45 28.15 41.24
N PHE A 3 41.91 27.31 40.31
CA PHE A 3 41.19 26.99 39.09
C PHE A 3 40.24 25.83 39.39
N GLY A 4 38.94 26.10 39.37
CA GLY A 4 37.89 25.08 39.47
C GLY A 4 37.70 24.40 38.12
N PHE A 5 37.91 23.09 38.06
CA PHE A 5 37.54 22.27 36.91
C PHE A 5 36.02 22.07 36.91
N ALA A 6 35.34 22.51 35.87
CA ALA A 6 33.93 22.21 35.65
C ALA A 6 33.75 20.72 35.32
N SER A 7 32.84 20.05 36.01
CA SER A 7 32.47 18.67 35.72
C SER A 7 31.91 18.55 34.29
N PRO A 8 32.26 17.50 33.53
CA PRO A 8 31.75 17.33 32.18
C PRO A 8 30.23 17.13 32.21
N SER A 9 29.55 17.87 31.34
CA SER A 9 28.12 17.71 31.07
C SER A 9 27.82 16.25 30.73
N HIS A 10 26.98 15.61 31.53
CA HIS A 10 26.54 14.23 31.32
C HIS A 10 25.79 14.14 29.99
N VAL A 11 26.45 13.65 28.94
CA VAL A 11 25.80 13.31 27.66
C VAL A 11 24.97 12.05 27.92
N PRO A 12 23.63 12.10 27.81
CA PRO A 12 22.82 10.91 27.99
C PRO A 12 23.19 9.87 26.92
N PRO A 13 23.16 8.56 27.26
CA PRO A 13 23.46 7.51 26.31
C PRO A 13 22.52 7.60 25.10
N PRO A 14 22.98 7.20 23.89
CA PRO A 14 22.13 7.20 22.71
C PRO A 14 20.89 6.35 22.99
N ALA A 15 19.71 6.91 22.74
CA ALA A 15 18.45 6.20 22.90
C ALA A 15 18.48 4.91 22.07
N SER A 16 18.02 3.81 22.67
CA SER A 16 17.89 2.54 21.95
C SER A 16 17.02 2.71 20.71
N ALA A 17 17.26 1.89 19.68
CA ALA A 17 16.46 1.87 18.46
C ALA A 17 14.96 1.70 18.78
N ASP A 18 14.62 0.92 19.80
CA ASP A 18 13.24 0.71 20.24
C ASP A 18 12.64 1.95 20.89
N SER A 19 13.39 2.69 21.71
CA SER A 19 12.93 3.96 22.29
C SER A 19 12.69 5.02 21.20
N ALA A 20 13.56 5.06 20.20
CA ALA A 20 13.40 5.96 19.06
C ALA A 20 12.19 5.59 18.18
N ARG A 21 11.86 4.29 18.08
CA ARG A 21 10.67 3.80 17.36
C ARG A 21 9.38 4.08 18.13
N LEU A 22 9.36 3.86 19.44
CA LEU A 22 8.22 4.19 20.29
C LEU A 22 7.91 5.69 20.25
N GLY A 23 8.93 6.55 20.21
CA GLY A 23 8.74 7.99 19.97
C GLY A 23 8.24 8.36 18.56
N ARG A 24 8.13 7.38 17.66
CA ARG A 24 7.61 7.50 16.28
C ARG A 24 6.39 6.63 16.02
N MET A 25 5.60 6.45 17.06
CA MET A 25 4.28 5.84 17.01
C MET A 25 3.28 6.78 17.70
N LEU A 26 2.01 6.68 17.31
CA LEU A 26 0.92 7.41 17.96
C LEU A 26 -0.13 6.44 18.51
N GLU A 27 -0.47 6.62 19.78
CA GLU A 27 -1.59 5.92 20.41
C GLU A 27 -2.94 6.47 19.91
N PRO A 28 -4.04 5.69 19.97
CA PRO A 28 -5.36 6.16 19.56
C PRO A 28 -5.82 7.46 20.25
N ALA A 29 -5.47 7.63 21.53
CA ALA A 29 -5.83 8.82 22.30
C ALA A 29 -5.04 10.06 21.86
N GLU A 30 -3.75 9.89 21.53
CA GLU A 30 -2.91 10.96 20.97
C GLU A 30 -3.40 11.36 19.58
N TRP A 31 -3.79 10.38 18.77
CA TRP A 31 -4.38 10.63 17.46
C TRP A 31 -5.72 11.38 17.55
N ALA A 32 -6.61 10.95 18.44
CA ALA A 32 -7.91 11.61 18.65
C ALA A 32 -7.77 13.04 19.18
N SER A 33 -6.77 13.30 20.04
CA SER A 33 -6.49 14.64 20.58
C SER A 33 -5.71 15.56 19.63
N ALA A 34 -5.15 15.03 18.52
CA ALA A 34 -4.39 15.81 17.55
C ALA A 34 -5.25 16.78 16.70
N GLY A 35 -6.57 16.78 16.86
CA GLY A 35 -7.48 17.69 16.14
C GLY A 35 -7.55 17.42 14.64
N ILE A 36 -7.44 16.14 14.24
CA ILE A 36 -7.56 15.71 12.84
C ILE A 36 -8.95 16.10 12.30
N PRO A 37 -9.04 16.78 11.15
CA PRO A 37 -10.32 17.14 10.56
C PRO A 37 -11.17 15.90 10.26
N LEU A 38 -12.40 15.89 10.77
CA LEU A 38 -13.35 14.80 10.55
C LEU A 38 -13.83 14.82 9.10
N LEU A 39 -13.77 13.67 8.42
CA LEU A 39 -14.39 13.49 7.10
C LEU A 39 -15.90 13.66 7.20
N ARG A 40 -16.55 14.39 6.30
CA ARG A 40 -18.01 14.49 6.20
C ARG A 40 -18.62 13.13 5.85
N ASN A 41 -18.08 12.45 4.85
CA ASN A 41 -18.57 11.16 4.39
C ASN A 41 -17.43 10.14 4.19
N PRO A 42 -16.94 9.51 5.27
CA PRO A 42 -15.88 8.51 5.16
C PRO A 42 -16.28 7.29 4.31
N ARG A 43 -17.58 6.97 4.21
CA ARG A 43 -18.06 5.84 3.42
C ARG A 43 -17.81 6.04 1.93
N GLU A 44 -18.07 7.24 1.41
CA GLU A 44 -17.81 7.58 0.01
C GLU A 44 -16.32 7.53 -0.30
N VAL A 45 -15.48 8.13 0.54
CA VAL A 45 -14.02 8.09 0.36
C VAL A 45 -13.51 6.65 0.32
N VAL A 46 -13.97 5.80 1.24
CA VAL A 46 -13.57 4.38 1.27
C VAL A 46 -14.06 3.62 0.03
N ALA A 47 -15.30 3.89 -0.42
CA ALA A 47 -15.83 3.26 -1.63
C ALA A 47 -15.04 3.67 -2.88
N ASP A 48 -14.79 4.96 -3.06
CA ASP A 48 -14.04 5.52 -4.19
C ASP A 48 -12.60 4.97 -4.25
N LEU A 49 -11.91 4.91 -3.10
CA LEU A 49 -10.55 4.36 -3.03
C LEU A 49 -10.54 2.84 -3.25
N HIS A 50 -11.54 2.12 -2.75
CA HIS A 50 -11.64 0.68 -2.96
C HIS A 50 -11.91 0.34 -4.43
N ASP A 51 -12.78 1.09 -5.10
CA ASP A 51 -13.09 0.91 -6.52
C ASP A 51 -11.87 1.24 -7.40
N ARG A 52 -11.20 2.36 -7.14
CA ARG A 52 -10.03 2.82 -7.90
C ARG A 52 -8.81 1.91 -7.76
N HIS A 53 -8.50 1.46 -6.54
CA HIS A 53 -7.24 0.75 -6.25
C HIS A 53 -7.41 -0.76 -6.12
N ARG A 54 -8.65 -1.26 -5.98
CA ARG A 54 -8.98 -2.69 -5.76
C ARG A 54 -8.04 -3.37 -4.77
N PRO A 55 -7.83 -2.80 -3.56
CA PRO A 55 -6.71 -3.19 -2.72
C PRO A 55 -6.86 -4.60 -2.15
N GLY A 56 -5.75 -5.33 -2.16
CA GLY A 56 -5.60 -6.60 -1.44
C GLY A 56 -5.20 -6.40 0.02
N PRO A 57 -4.97 -7.50 0.77
CA PRO A 57 -4.33 -7.44 2.07
C PRO A 57 -2.98 -6.71 2.03
N SER A 58 -2.62 -6.06 3.14
CA SER A 58 -1.36 -5.30 3.32
C SER A 58 -1.14 -4.16 2.31
N THR A 59 -2.22 -3.68 1.68
CA THR A 59 -2.18 -2.53 0.78
C THR A 59 -2.45 -1.25 1.56
N ALA A 60 -1.56 -0.29 1.48
CA ALA A 60 -1.78 1.08 1.92
C ALA A 60 -2.16 1.97 0.73
N ILE A 61 -3.11 2.87 0.92
CA ILE A 61 -3.52 3.86 -0.07
C ILE A 61 -3.45 5.23 0.58
N VAL A 62 -2.53 6.07 0.12
CA VAL A 62 -2.52 7.49 0.45
C VAL A 62 -3.37 8.23 -0.57
N ALA A 63 -4.30 9.06 -0.11
CA ALA A 63 -5.15 9.86 -0.95
C ALA A 63 -5.16 11.31 -0.48
N VAL A 64 -5.34 12.23 -1.42
CA VAL A 64 -5.40 13.67 -1.17
C VAL A 64 -6.75 14.20 -1.59
N LEU A 65 -7.42 14.82 -0.64
CA LEU A 65 -8.74 15.41 -0.77
C LEU A 65 -8.62 16.91 -1.01
N ASP A 66 -9.48 17.46 -1.87
CA ASP A 66 -9.65 18.91 -1.99
C ASP A 66 -10.46 19.50 -0.82
N ALA A 67 -10.75 20.81 -0.90
CA ALA A 67 -11.53 21.52 0.10
C ALA A 67 -13.00 21.06 0.18
N GLN A 68 -13.48 20.33 -0.83
CA GLN A 68 -14.80 19.73 -0.90
C GLN A 68 -14.78 18.24 -0.50
N GLU A 69 -13.65 17.75 0.02
CA GLU A 69 -13.41 16.38 0.43
C GLU A 69 -13.51 15.35 -0.71
N ARG A 70 -13.27 15.77 -1.96
CA ARG A 70 -13.22 14.88 -3.13
C ARG A 70 -11.80 14.38 -3.35
N VAL A 71 -11.64 13.10 -3.71
CA VAL A 71 -10.33 12.51 -4.01
C VAL A 71 -9.76 13.11 -5.29
N THR A 72 -8.68 13.90 -5.17
CA THR A 72 -7.99 14.54 -6.30
C THR A 72 -6.76 13.78 -6.77
N ALA A 73 -6.07 13.12 -5.85
CA ALA A 73 -4.90 12.29 -6.13
C ALA A 73 -4.86 11.10 -5.17
N SER A 74 -4.35 9.96 -5.63
CA SER A 74 -4.20 8.79 -4.78
C SER A 74 -3.14 7.84 -5.31
N ALA A 75 -2.47 7.12 -4.41
CA ALA A 75 -1.50 6.09 -4.73
C ALA A 75 -1.66 4.91 -3.78
N SER A 76 -1.67 3.71 -4.35
CA SER A 76 -1.62 2.45 -3.60
C SER A 76 -0.21 1.86 -3.64
N PHE A 77 0.19 1.22 -2.55
CA PHE A 77 1.44 0.49 -2.44
C PHE A 77 1.29 -0.63 -1.40
N THR A 78 2.08 -1.68 -1.56
CA THR A 78 2.16 -2.77 -0.58
C THR A 78 3.26 -2.45 0.41
N GLU A 79 2.96 -2.57 1.69
CA GLU A 79 3.95 -2.33 2.74
C GLU A 79 3.86 -3.44 3.77
N PHE A 80 5.01 -4.06 4.03
CA PHE A 80 5.15 -5.10 5.04
C PHE A 80 6.39 -4.81 5.86
N ALA A 81 6.19 -4.39 7.10
CA ALA A 81 7.26 -4.16 8.04
C ALA A 81 7.15 -5.19 9.19
N VAL A 82 8.12 -6.10 9.27
CA VAL A 82 8.39 -6.90 10.49
C VAL A 82 8.64 -5.96 11.69
N SER A 83 9.25 -4.84 11.34
CA SER A 83 9.73 -3.69 12.11
C SER A 83 8.91 -2.39 12.12
N PRO A 84 7.60 -2.27 12.45
CA PRO A 84 6.88 -1.01 12.17
C PRO A 84 7.56 0.23 12.80
N ASP A 85 7.95 1.18 11.96
CA ASP A 85 8.59 2.45 12.36
C ASP A 85 7.96 3.60 11.57
N GLY A 86 7.41 4.58 12.28
CA GLY A 86 6.79 5.74 11.67
C GLY A 86 7.73 6.52 10.75
N TRP A 87 9.04 6.52 11.00
CA TRP A 87 10.02 7.17 10.11
C TRP A 87 10.07 6.49 8.73
N GLY A 88 10.03 5.16 8.70
CA GLY A 88 10.00 4.39 7.46
C GLY A 88 8.72 4.67 6.68
N PHE A 89 7.58 4.57 7.35
CA PHE A 89 6.27 4.84 6.75
C PHE A 89 6.12 6.28 6.24
N ARG A 90 6.65 7.28 6.97
CA ARG A 90 6.72 8.65 6.47
C ARG A 90 7.46 8.74 5.14
N ASN A 91 8.63 8.10 5.02
CA ASN A 91 9.42 8.17 3.79
C ASN A 91 8.69 7.56 2.60
N VAL A 92 8.01 6.43 2.82
CA VAL A 92 7.18 5.79 1.80
C VAL A 92 6.02 6.71 1.39
N LEU A 93 5.30 7.28 2.37
CA LEU A 93 4.22 8.23 2.09
C LEU A 93 4.69 9.44 1.29
N LEU A 94 5.82 10.05 1.66
CA LEU A 94 6.40 11.17 0.92
C LEU A 94 6.80 10.79 -0.50
N ALA A 95 7.37 9.60 -0.70
CA ALA A 95 7.72 9.12 -2.04
C ALA A 95 6.49 9.01 -2.94
N HIS A 96 5.36 8.53 -2.41
CA HIS A 96 4.11 8.42 -3.16
C HIS A 96 3.42 9.76 -3.36
N LEU A 97 3.34 10.61 -2.32
CA LEU A 97 2.73 11.95 -2.41
C LEU A 97 3.41 12.81 -3.47
N ARG A 98 4.74 12.84 -3.51
CA ARG A 98 5.52 13.60 -4.52
C ARG A 98 5.26 13.17 -5.96
N ARG A 99 4.80 11.93 -6.19
CA ARG A 99 4.47 11.43 -7.53
C ARG A 99 3.07 11.82 -7.99
N VAL A 100 2.13 11.95 -7.06
CA VAL A 100 0.71 12.12 -7.40
C VAL A 100 0.21 13.54 -7.21
N ILE A 101 0.87 14.37 -6.41
CA ILE A 101 0.48 15.76 -6.21
C ILE A 101 1.67 16.67 -5.88
N PRO A 102 1.71 17.91 -6.42
CA PRO A 102 2.64 18.92 -5.95
C PRO A 102 2.51 19.18 -4.44
N HIS A 103 3.60 19.55 -3.79
CA HIS A 103 3.56 19.95 -2.39
C HIS A 103 2.94 21.34 -2.22
N ASP A 104 2.30 21.58 -1.08
CA ASP A 104 1.60 22.84 -0.78
C ASP A 104 2.38 23.74 0.21
N LEU A 105 3.67 23.46 0.41
CA LEU A 105 4.56 24.15 1.37
C LEU A 105 4.68 25.68 1.17
N ARG A 106 4.33 26.20 0.00
CA ARG A 106 4.35 27.65 -0.29
C ARG A 106 3.04 28.36 0.08
N LEU A 107 1.98 27.61 0.39
CA LEU A 107 0.70 28.18 0.79
C LEU A 107 0.76 28.62 2.26
N ARG A 108 0.06 29.72 2.58
CA ARG A 108 -0.02 30.22 3.96
C ARG A 108 -0.74 29.26 4.90
N ALA A 109 -1.67 28.47 4.37
CA ALA A 109 -2.38 27.44 5.09
C ALA A 109 -2.60 26.23 4.18
N PRO A 110 -2.58 25.00 4.72
CA PRO A 110 -2.88 23.81 3.94
C PRO A 110 -4.34 23.81 3.44
N VAL A 111 -4.51 23.62 2.12
CA VAL A 111 -5.83 23.65 1.44
C VAL A 111 -6.34 22.26 1.08
N ARG A 112 -5.47 21.25 1.09
CA ARG A 112 -5.78 19.85 0.80
C ARG A 112 -5.52 19.00 2.02
N THR A 113 -6.22 17.88 2.12
CA THR A 113 -6.15 16.95 3.26
C THR A 113 -5.67 15.59 2.79
N ALA A 114 -4.62 15.04 3.40
CA ALA A 114 -4.20 13.68 3.11
C ALA A 114 -4.92 12.69 4.04
N VAL A 115 -5.42 11.60 3.48
CA VAL A 115 -5.98 10.47 4.22
C VAL A 115 -5.22 9.20 3.88
N LEU A 116 -5.18 8.26 4.82
CA LEU A 116 -4.54 6.96 4.61
C LEU A 116 -5.56 5.86 4.87
N LEU A 117 -5.75 5.00 3.87
CA LEU A 117 -6.53 3.77 3.98
C LEU A 117 -5.55 2.59 4.00
N TYR A 118 -5.52 1.82 5.09
CA TYR A 118 -4.68 0.64 5.23
C TYR A 118 -5.52 -0.63 5.27
N CYS A 119 -5.34 -1.47 4.26
CA CYS A 119 -5.96 -2.78 4.16
C CYS A 119 -5.12 -3.79 4.93
N ARG A 120 -5.74 -4.47 5.88
CA ARG A 120 -5.05 -5.46 6.72
C ARG A 120 -5.94 -6.65 7.01
N GLU A 121 -5.30 -7.73 7.42
CA GLU A 121 -5.99 -8.88 7.98
C GLU A 121 -6.23 -8.69 9.48
N GLY A 122 -7.11 -9.53 10.03
CA GLY A 122 -7.36 -9.60 11.46
C GLY A 122 -8.37 -8.58 11.98
N GLU A 123 -8.34 -8.43 13.30
CA GLU A 123 -9.30 -7.66 14.05
C GLU A 123 -9.13 -6.15 13.81
N PRO A 124 -10.22 -5.38 13.88
CA PRO A 124 -10.20 -3.93 13.66
C PRO A 124 -9.69 -3.14 14.88
N ARG A 125 -9.01 -3.81 15.82
CA ARG A 125 -8.41 -3.17 16.99
C ARG A 125 -7.15 -2.41 16.57
N TRP A 126 -6.79 -1.37 17.31
CA TRP A 126 -5.53 -0.68 17.07
C TRP A 126 -4.34 -1.63 17.30
N THR A 127 -3.28 -1.42 16.52
CA THR A 127 -2.03 -2.17 16.54
C THR A 127 -0.85 -1.20 16.46
N GLU A 128 0.35 -1.66 16.83
CA GLU A 128 1.58 -0.86 16.70
C GLU A 128 1.82 -0.37 15.26
N THR A 129 1.50 -1.19 14.27
CA THR A 129 1.56 -0.81 12.86
C THR A 129 0.64 0.37 12.55
N ASP A 130 -0.55 0.43 13.14
CA ASP A 130 -1.44 1.59 12.99
C ASP A 130 -0.82 2.83 13.62
N GLY A 131 -0.23 2.71 14.80
CA GLY A 131 0.45 3.83 15.47
C GLY A 131 1.61 4.38 14.66
N ALA A 132 2.41 3.51 14.05
CA ALA A 132 3.47 3.90 13.13
C ALA A 132 2.90 4.59 11.87
N TRP A 133 1.79 4.09 11.30
CA TRP A 133 1.15 4.71 10.14
C TRP A 133 0.57 6.09 10.46
N MET A 134 -0.12 6.23 11.59
CA MET A 134 -0.65 7.49 12.09
C MET A 134 0.47 8.52 12.26
N TRP A 135 1.57 8.12 12.91
CA TRP A 135 2.73 8.99 13.07
C TRP A 135 3.31 9.38 11.70
N GLY A 136 3.53 8.40 10.83
CA GLY A 136 4.10 8.61 9.50
C GLY A 136 3.24 9.52 8.63
N LEU A 137 1.91 9.37 8.69
CA LEU A 137 0.95 10.22 8.00
C LEU A 137 1.04 11.66 8.49
N ARG A 138 1.01 11.88 9.80
CA ARG A 138 1.10 13.22 10.39
C ARG A 138 2.38 13.95 9.99
N ASP A 139 3.51 13.25 10.07
CA ASP A 139 4.81 13.84 9.71
C ASP A 139 4.92 14.08 8.21
N ALA A 140 4.48 13.13 7.37
CA ALA A 140 4.48 13.29 5.92
C ALA A 140 3.59 14.45 5.45
N CYS A 141 2.41 14.65 6.08
CA CYS A 141 1.54 15.79 5.78
C CYS A 141 2.23 17.11 6.08
N THR A 142 2.89 17.21 7.23
CA THR A 142 3.66 18.39 7.64
C THR A 142 4.75 18.71 6.61
N LEU A 143 5.49 17.69 6.18
CA LEU A 143 6.59 17.82 5.22
C LEU A 143 6.13 18.02 3.76
N HIS A 144 4.87 17.75 3.44
CA HIS A 144 4.30 17.94 2.09
C HIS A 144 3.37 19.17 2.01
N GLY A 145 3.13 19.86 3.13
CA GLY A 145 2.25 21.04 3.21
C GLY A 145 0.75 20.72 3.17
N LEU A 146 0.36 19.50 3.55
CA LEU A 146 -1.03 19.04 3.56
C LEU A 146 -1.63 19.08 4.97
N ARG A 147 -2.96 19.16 5.09
CA ARG A 147 -3.63 18.84 6.36
C ARG A 147 -3.52 17.35 6.60
N CYS A 148 -3.13 16.96 7.82
CA CYS A 148 -3.25 15.58 8.26
C CYS A 148 -4.73 15.24 8.42
N GLY A 149 -5.21 14.24 7.69
CA GLY A 149 -6.58 13.74 7.74
C GLY A 149 -6.67 12.35 8.37
N ALA A 150 -7.81 11.71 8.16
CA ALA A 150 -8.16 10.43 8.76
C ALA A 150 -7.20 9.27 8.41
N TYR A 151 -6.95 8.42 9.40
CA TYR A 151 -6.41 7.07 9.22
C TYR A 151 -7.56 6.06 9.28
N ILE A 152 -7.71 5.30 8.20
CA ILE A 152 -8.80 4.36 8.00
C ILE A 152 -8.21 2.97 7.85
N THR A 153 -8.75 2.02 8.60
CA THR A 153 -8.42 0.60 8.43
C THR A 153 -9.51 -0.08 7.62
N LEU A 154 -9.12 -1.00 6.74
CA LEU A 154 -10.04 -1.86 6.00
C LEU A 154 -9.69 -3.33 6.27
N THR A 155 -10.57 -4.01 6.99
CA THR A 155 -10.49 -5.46 7.23
C THR A 155 -11.38 -6.20 6.23
N PRO A 156 -11.40 -7.55 6.21
CA PRO A 156 -12.32 -8.29 5.35
C PRO A 156 -13.80 -7.93 5.53
N ASP A 157 -14.22 -7.61 6.77
CA ASP A 157 -15.63 -7.39 7.09
C ASP A 157 -16.06 -5.92 7.10
N ARG A 158 -15.14 -5.01 7.45
CA ARG A 158 -15.49 -3.62 7.75
C ARG A 158 -14.36 -2.63 7.47
N TRP A 159 -14.73 -1.37 7.34
CA TRP A 159 -13.82 -0.24 7.48
C TRP A 159 -14.07 0.49 8.79
N GLN A 160 -13.04 1.16 9.30
CA GLN A 160 -13.12 2.00 10.50
C GLN A 160 -12.17 3.18 10.41
N VAL A 161 -12.65 4.37 10.78
CA VAL A 161 -11.82 5.54 11.05
C VAL A 161 -11.34 5.48 12.50
N LEU A 162 -10.03 5.36 12.68
CA LEU A 162 -9.42 5.25 14.00
C LEU A 162 -9.43 6.61 14.70
N GLY A 163 -9.72 6.60 16.01
CA GLY A 163 -9.86 7.81 16.83
C GLY A 163 -11.25 8.46 16.79
N GLU A 164 -12.14 8.06 15.87
CA GLU A 164 -13.45 8.70 15.69
C GLU A 164 -14.64 7.79 15.96
N GLY A 165 -14.43 6.48 16.13
CA GLY A 165 -15.52 5.50 16.35
C GLY A 165 -16.42 5.26 15.15
N ARG A 166 -16.15 5.89 13.99
CA ARG A 166 -16.94 5.74 12.76
C ARG A 166 -16.47 4.54 11.95
N GLY A 167 -17.41 3.80 11.38
CA GLY A 167 -17.11 2.60 10.60
C GLY A 167 -18.32 2.10 9.82
N GLY A 168 -18.09 1.07 9.00
CA GLY A 168 -19.15 0.47 8.20
C GLY A 168 -18.69 -0.82 7.53
N ARG A 169 -19.59 -1.48 6.81
CA ARG A 169 -19.26 -2.72 6.07
C ARG A 169 -18.26 -2.43 4.96
N ARG A 170 -17.39 -3.40 4.67
CA ARG A 170 -16.46 -3.36 3.53
C ARG A 170 -17.22 -3.08 2.23
N PRO A 171 -16.75 -2.16 1.36
CA PRO A 171 -17.33 -1.98 0.03
C PRO A 171 -17.26 -3.28 -0.76
N ARG A 172 -18.37 -3.61 -1.44
CA ARG A 172 -18.36 -4.69 -2.43
C ARG A 172 -17.73 -4.16 -3.71
N ARG A 173 -17.08 -5.04 -4.47
CA ARG A 173 -16.63 -4.68 -5.82
C ARG A 173 -17.87 -4.36 -6.67
N SER A 174 -17.80 -3.26 -7.42
CA SER A 174 -18.81 -2.95 -8.42
C SER A 174 -18.81 -4.07 -9.47
N PRO A 175 -19.95 -4.74 -9.76
CA PRO A 175 -20.02 -5.82 -10.75
C PRO A 175 -19.73 -5.37 -12.19
N LEU A 176 -19.64 -4.06 -12.45
CA LEU A 176 -19.55 -3.48 -13.78
C LEU A 176 -18.23 -3.81 -14.52
N ASP A 177 -17.25 -4.40 -13.83
CA ASP A 177 -15.93 -4.76 -14.36
C ASP A 177 -15.68 -6.28 -14.43
N GLU A 178 -16.70 -7.12 -14.23
CA GLU A 178 -16.56 -8.54 -14.58
C GLU A 178 -16.47 -8.62 -16.11
N PRO A 179 -15.39 -9.19 -16.70
CA PRO A 179 -15.36 -9.45 -18.13
C PRO A 179 -16.54 -10.36 -18.41
N SER A 180 -17.54 -9.82 -19.12
CA SER A 180 -18.69 -10.56 -19.60
C SER A 180 -18.14 -11.70 -20.46
N GLY A 181 -17.94 -12.86 -19.85
CA GLY A 181 -17.57 -14.07 -20.55
C GLY A 181 -18.75 -14.42 -21.42
N GLU A 182 -18.69 -14.05 -22.70
CA GLU A 182 -19.62 -14.55 -23.69
C GLU A 182 -19.60 -16.08 -23.63
N PRO A 183 -20.73 -16.75 -23.30
CA PRO A 183 -20.84 -18.15 -23.60
C PRO A 183 -20.97 -18.24 -25.11
N THR A 184 -19.91 -18.66 -25.80
CA THR A 184 -19.98 -19.01 -27.22
C THR A 184 -20.87 -20.26 -27.34
N GLY A 185 -22.17 -20.02 -27.39
CA GLY A 185 -23.15 -20.99 -27.82
C GLY A 185 -22.99 -21.21 -29.32
N VAL A 186 -22.24 -22.24 -29.71
CA VAL A 186 -22.37 -22.83 -31.04
C VAL A 186 -23.10 -24.15 -30.89
N SER A 187 -24.42 -24.05 -30.95
CA SER A 187 -25.30 -25.18 -31.26
C SER A 187 -25.09 -25.54 -32.73
N HIS A 188 -24.24 -26.54 -33.00
CA HIS A 188 -24.28 -27.24 -34.28
C HIS A 188 -24.96 -28.58 -34.06
N ARG A 189 -26.30 -28.51 -34.11
CA ARG A 189 -27.19 -29.63 -34.34
C ARG A 189 -27.03 -30.04 -35.80
N GLU A 190 -26.31 -31.13 -36.05
CA GLU A 190 -26.42 -31.83 -37.34
C GLU A 190 -26.64 -33.32 -37.13
N MET A 191 -27.65 -33.80 -37.83
CA MET A 191 -28.32 -35.08 -37.67
C MET A 191 -28.22 -35.82 -39.01
N ARG A 192 -27.85 -37.11 -38.94
CA ARG A 192 -27.79 -38.19 -39.97
C ARG A 192 -26.36 -38.62 -40.30
N ARG A 193 -26.01 -39.90 -40.45
CA ARG A 193 -26.83 -41.09 -40.74
C ARG A 193 -26.10 -42.36 -40.25
N THR A 194 -26.91 -43.33 -39.84
CA THR A 194 -26.61 -44.73 -39.51
C THR A 194 -26.00 -45.51 -40.69
N THR A 195 -24.97 -46.32 -40.44
CA THR A 195 -24.75 -47.65 -41.07
C THR A 195 -23.83 -48.48 -40.17
N ALA A 196 -24.21 -49.74 -39.97
CA ALA A 196 -23.61 -50.71 -39.07
C ALA A 196 -22.54 -51.59 -39.74
N ALA A 197 -21.73 -52.20 -38.88
CA ALA A 197 -21.12 -53.55 -38.95
C ALA A 197 -19.57 -53.62 -38.86
N LEU A 198 -19.12 -54.25 -37.77
CA LEU A 198 -17.84 -54.90 -37.45
C LEU A 198 -17.61 -56.16 -38.34
N PRO A 199 -16.50 -56.95 -38.30
CA PRO A 199 -15.32 -56.90 -37.41
C PRO A 199 -13.93 -57.29 -38.01
N ASP A 200 -12.94 -57.33 -37.10
CA ASP A 200 -11.70 -58.12 -37.06
C ASP A 200 -10.45 -57.66 -37.84
N ALA A 201 -9.42 -57.21 -37.12
CA ALA A 201 -8.23 -58.01 -36.80
C ALA A 201 -7.12 -57.17 -36.10
N PRO A 202 -6.23 -57.77 -35.28
CA PRO A 202 -5.33 -57.05 -34.39
C PRO A 202 -3.84 -57.10 -34.82
N TYR A 203 -3.03 -56.30 -34.10
CA TYR A 203 -1.56 -56.35 -33.97
C TYR A 203 -0.70 -56.03 -35.21
N ALA A 204 0.05 -54.91 -35.15
CA ALA A 204 1.50 -54.92 -34.91
C ALA A 204 2.15 -53.55 -35.15
N ALA A 205 3.30 -53.38 -34.48
CA ALA A 205 4.44 -52.52 -34.83
C ALA A 205 4.50 -51.08 -34.26
N MET A 206 5.32 -50.97 -33.21
CA MET A 206 6.56 -50.16 -33.15
C MET A 206 6.45 -48.64 -33.37
N GLY A 207 6.86 -47.88 -32.35
CA GLY A 207 7.19 -46.46 -32.50
C GLY A 207 7.58 -45.75 -31.20
N ILE A 208 8.85 -45.89 -30.80
CA ILE A 208 9.60 -44.86 -30.03
C ILE A 208 9.62 -43.59 -30.90
N PRO A 209 9.46 -42.33 -30.40
CA PRO A 209 10.59 -41.68 -29.71
C PRO A 209 10.35 -40.48 -28.76
N ALA A 210 11.49 -40.11 -28.16
CA ALA A 210 11.99 -38.76 -27.93
C ALA A 210 11.52 -37.99 -26.68
N GLN A 211 12.37 -38.13 -25.66
CA GLN A 211 12.67 -37.10 -24.68
C GLN A 211 13.10 -35.80 -25.37
N ASN A 212 12.53 -34.66 -24.96
CA ASN A 212 13.10 -33.35 -25.27
C ASN A 212 13.23 -32.55 -23.96
N ARG A 213 14.44 -32.55 -23.39
CA ARG A 213 14.83 -31.72 -22.24
C ARG A 213 15.31 -30.37 -22.78
N SER A 214 14.52 -29.34 -22.54
CA SER A 214 14.90 -27.94 -22.79
C SER A 214 15.83 -27.42 -21.68
N LYS A 215 17.02 -26.95 -22.05
CA LYS A 215 17.99 -26.24 -21.18
C LYS A 215 17.61 -24.75 -21.06
N PRO A 216 17.79 -24.08 -19.90
CA PRO A 216 17.69 -22.63 -19.79
C PRO A 216 19.01 -21.93 -20.16
N ARG A 217 18.86 -20.82 -20.88
CA ARG A 217 19.92 -19.97 -21.44
C ARG A 217 20.32 -18.91 -20.41
N ARG A 218 21.60 -18.91 -20.01
CA ARG A 218 22.24 -17.92 -19.13
C ARG A 218 22.26 -16.53 -19.79
N THR A 219 21.91 -15.52 -19.00
CA THR A 219 22.12 -14.09 -19.23
C THR A 219 23.51 -13.67 -18.74
N GLY A 220 24.20 -12.84 -19.51
CA GLY A 220 25.48 -12.26 -19.14
C GLY A 220 25.74 -10.97 -19.92
N GLY A 221 26.35 -10.00 -19.25
CA GLY A 221 26.76 -8.69 -19.77
C GLY A 221 25.95 -7.56 -19.14
N GLY A 222 26.51 -6.58 -18.45
CA GLY A 222 27.89 -6.16 -18.27
C GLY A 222 27.85 -4.66 -17.98
N ALA A 223 28.37 -4.22 -16.84
CA ALA A 223 28.46 -2.82 -16.47
C ALA A 223 29.90 -2.33 -16.68
N PRO A 224 30.13 -1.10 -17.17
CA PRO A 224 31.39 -0.43 -16.98
C PRO A 224 31.28 0.67 -15.93
N GLU A 225 32.22 0.56 -15.00
CA GLU A 225 32.63 1.50 -13.96
C GLU A 225 33.22 2.78 -14.58
N ALA A 226 32.87 3.94 -14.04
CA ALA A 226 33.45 5.23 -14.45
C ALA A 226 33.99 5.97 -13.22
N HIS A 227 35.32 6.02 -13.17
CA HIS A 227 36.16 6.75 -12.23
C HIS A 227 35.81 8.24 -12.17
N ARG A 228 35.76 8.83 -10.96
CA ARG A 228 35.82 10.28 -10.76
C ARG A 228 37.11 10.64 -10.04
N HIS A 229 37.94 11.39 -10.74
CA HIS A 229 39.11 12.08 -10.20
C HIS A 229 38.67 13.23 -9.29
N THR A 230 39.24 13.29 -8.09
CA THR A 230 39.18 14.42 -7.17
C THR A 230 40.34 15.36 -7.48
N ALA A 231 40.05 16.64 -7.76
CA ALA A 231 41.05 17.71 -7.78
C ALA A 231 40.74 18.68 -6.64
N ALA A 232 41.74 18.86 -5.77
CA ALA A 232 41.74 19.82 -4.69
C ALA A 232 41.90 21.25 -5.22
N ARG A 233 41.25 22.20 -4.56
CA ARG A 233 41.73 23.56 -4.27
C ARG A 233 41.05 24.07 -3.01
#